data_AF-A0A2V9RQN9-F1
#
_entry.id   AF-A0A2V9RQN9-F1
#
_cell.length_a   1.000
_cell.length_b   1.000
_cell.length_c   1.000
_cell.angle_alpha   90.00
_cell.angle_beta   90.00
_cell.angle_gamma   90.00
#
_symmetry.space_group_name_H-M   'P 1'
#
loop_
_entity.id
_entity.type
_entity.pdbx_description
1 polymer ?
#
loop_
_entity_poly.entity_id
_entity_poly.type
_entity_poly.pdbx_seq_one_letter_code
_entity_poly.pdbx_strand_id
1 'polypeptide(L)'
;MIHLVAPTAQLLPLKTFKADGTGFLSDILRAIYYAVENNANVINMSFDTQTRSRELRKALDYANQNNVICAASVGNEGQQAPPLNVYPAEWQNDVMGVASTNNQDTRSSFSNYGDEIVWVAAPGEAIVSTYPFSTYAAGWGTSFSAPFVSGGSSLLLNKQANTNESQAAAAVAHALPLGPDMGHGRLDLVQALAAIDGPPTGSIDSPAGDVIIEAGQPVFFSGSGTDPDGTVTGYSWSFPGGNPGSSNVATPGNVTYSAVGTFLASLTVTDNAGLSDPSPKTRTVTVLPAFSLSSTPSAATVPPGASANHTVTVVPGTSFTGTVRFSVAGLPSGATSSFYPASLTGSGSTTLAVTTATTTPQGTYRLTITGTSGRFSHTTQVTLVTFLFPRLPQV
;
A
#
# COMPACT_ATOMS: atom_id res chain seq x y z
N MET A 1 -31.76 -15.32 13.24
CA MET A 1 -30.85 -15.66 12.12
C MET A 1 -29.96 -14.51 11.72
N ILE A 2 -30.49 -13.34 11.31
CA ILE A 2 -29.62 -12.17 10.99
C ILE A 2 -28.65 -11.88 12.15
N HIS A 3 -29.13 -11.82 13.40
CA HIS A 3 -28.28 -11.67 14.59
C HIS A 3 -27.32 -12.83 14.89
N LEU A 4 -27.55 -14.02 14.33
CA LEU A 4 -26.58 -15.12 14.45
C LEU A 4 -25.31 -14.80 13.65
N VAL A 5 -25.47 -14.07 12.54
CA VAL A 5 -24.37 -13.65 11.65
C VAL A 5 -23.84 -12.27 12.02
N ALA A 6 -24.73 -11.30 12.22
CA ALA A 6 -24.41 -9.91 12.56
C ALA A 6 -25.08 -9.51 13.89
N PRO A 7 -24.47 -9.81 15.04
CA PRO A 7 -25.11 -9.65 16.36
C PRO A 7 -25.50 -8.21 16.72
N THR A 8 -24.80 -7.22 16.15
CA THR A 8 -25.04 -5.79 16.39
C THR A 8 -25.98 -5.15 15.38
N ALA A 9 -26.44 -5.89 14.37
CA ALA A 9 -27.38 -5.37 13.37
C ALA A 9 -28.68 -4.90 14.05
N GLN A 10 -29.23 -3.77 13.58
CA GLN A 10 -30.55 -3.32 14.02
C GLN A 10 -31.62 -3.98 13.15
N LEU A 11 -32.70 -4.47 13.77
CA LEU A 11 -33.79 -5.12 13.06
C LEU A 11 -34.97 -4.17 12.94
N LEU A 12 -35.49 -4.00 11.73
CA LEU A 12 -36.74 -3.29 11.42
C LEU A 12 -37.81 -4.33 11.00
N PRO A 13 -38.67 -4.81 11.92
CA PRO A 13 -39.66 -5.84 11.59
C PRO A 13 -40.84 -5.24 10.82
N LEU A 14 -41.01 -5.65 9.56
CA LEU A 14 -42.11 -5.20 8.70
C LEU A 14 -43.05 -6.37 8.39
N LYS A 15 -44.27 -6.31 8.94
CA LYS A 15 -45.26 -7.37 8.79
C LYS A 15 -46.03 -7.23 7.48
N THR A 16 -45.78 -8.13 6.53
CA THR A 16 -46.45 -8.18 5.21
C THR A 16 -47.34 -9.40 5.03
N PHE A 17 -47.23 -10.39 5.93
CA PHE A 17 -47.99 -11.64 5.91
C PHE A 17 -48.89 -11.78 7.14
N LYS A 18 -50.04 -12.44 6.95
CA LYS A 18 -50.94 -12.87 8.02
C LYS A 18 -50.39 -14.12 8.70
N ALA A 19 -51.06 -14.54 9.78
CA ALA A 19 -50.65 -15.72 10.56
C ALA A 19 -50.74 -17.04 9.76
N ASP A 20 -51.54 -17.08 8.70
CA ASP A 20 -51.66 -18.21 7.77
C ASP A 20 -50.63 -18.19 6.64
N GLY A 21 -49.69 -17.23 6.65
CA GLY A 21 -48.67 -17.07 5.61
C GLY A 21 -49.17 -16.37 4.34
N THR A 22 -50.44 -15.95 4.26
CA THR A 22 -50.95 -15.19 3.10
C THR A 22 -50.60 -13.71 3.21
N GLY A 23 -50.32 -13.08 2.07
CA GLY A 23 -49.97 -11.65 2.00
C GLY A 23 -50.45 -11.03 0.70
N PHE A 24 -50.80 -9.75 0.72
CA PHE A 24 -51.06 -9.00 -0.50
C PHE A 24 -49.77 -8.40 -1.01
N LEU A 25 -49.57 -8.42 -2.33
CA LEU A 25 -48.41 -7.78 -2.94
C LEU A 25 -48.31 -6.30 -2.52
N SER A 26 -49.43 -5.59 -2.42
CA SER A 26 -49.46 -4.19 -1.96
C SER A 26 -48.82 -3.96 -0.60
N ASP A 27 -48.91 -4.93 0.32
CA ASP A 27 -48.32 -4.82 1.65
C ASP A 27 -46.80 -5.04 1.59
N ILE A 28 -46.34 -5.97 0.74
CA ILE A 28 -44.92 -6.17 0.43
C ILE A 28 -44.33 -4.89 -0.18
N LEU A 29 -45.00 -4.28 -1.17
CA LEU A 29 -44.53 -3.04 -1.80
C LEU A 29 -44.39 -1.92 -0.76
N ARG A 30 -45.41 -1.73 0.08
CA ARG A 30 -45.40 -0.72 1.14
C ARG A 30 -44.27 -0.95 2.14
N ALA A 31 -43.99 -2.21 2.49
CA ALA A 31 -42.88 -2.54 3.38
C ALA A 31 -41.51 -2.23 2.75
N ILE A 32 -41.31 -2.51 1.46
CA ILE A 32 -40.04 -2.19 0.77
C ILE A 32 -39.81 -0.68 0.79
N TYR A 33 -40.79 0.13 0.36
CA TYR A 33 -40.67 1.59 0.40
C TYR A 33 -40.44 2.11 1.82
N TYR A 34 -41.22 1.61 2.80
CA TYR A 34 -41.06 2.00 4.20
C TYR A 34 -39.68 1.63 4.75
N ALA A 35 -39.12 0.48 4.39
CA ALA A 35 -37.78 0.08 4.81
C ALA A 35 -36.74 1.09 4.35
N VAL A 36 -36.77 1.44 3.06
CA VAL A 36 -35.85 2.42 2.45
C VAL A 36 -36.03 3.81 3.09
N GLU A 37 -37.26 4.29 3.23
CA GLU A 37 -37.59 5.58 3.86
C GLU A 37 -37.17 5.66 5.34
N ASN A 38 -37.04 4.51 6.01
CA ASN A 38 -36.56 4.41 7.39
C ASN A 38 -35.09 3.98 7.48
N ASN A 39 -34.31 4.20 6.41
CA ASN A 39 -32.86 3.97 6.34
C ASN A 39 -32.44 2.51 6.58
N ALA A 40 -33.27 1.53 6.22
CA ALA A 40 -32.83 0.14 6.22
C ALA A 40 -31.70 -0.04 5.21
N ASN A 41 -30.61 -0.69 5.60
CA ASN A 41 -29.47 -0.94 4.70
C ASN A 41 -29.56 -2.30 3.98
N VAL A 42 -30.32 -3.25 4.55
CA VAL A 42 -30.50 -4.59 4.01
C VAL A 42 -31.96 -5.01 4.14
N ILE A 43 -32.54 -5.58 3.08
CA ILE A 43 -33.88 -6.17 3.07
C ILE A 43 -33.75 -7.69 2.88
N ASN A 44 -34.24 -8.44 3.88
CA ASN A 44 -34.38 -9.89 3.80
C ASN A 44 -35.78 -10.27 3.32
N MET A 45 -35.88 -11.01 2.22
CA MET A 45 -37.13 -11.47 1.62
C MET A 45 -37.19 -13.00 1.63
N SER A 46 -37.54 -13.56 2.79
CA SER A 46 -37.77 -15.00 2.96
C SER A 46 -39.13 -15.46 2.39
N PHE A 47 -39.50 -14.98 1.21
CA PHE A 47 -40.70 -15.33 0.45
C PHE A 47 -40.38 -15.32 -1.03
N ASP A 48 -41.26 -15.90 -1.84
CA ASP A 48 -41.17 -15.87 -3.29
C ASP A 48 -42.56 -15.90 -3.96
N THR A 49 -42.59 -15.66 -5.27
CA THR A 49 -43.76 -15.83 -6.13
C THR A 49 -43.35 -16.14 -7.56
N GLN A 50 -44.12 -16.98 -8.24
CA GLN A 50 -43.92 -17.24 -9.67
C GLN A 50 -44.57 -16.16 -10.56
N THR A 51 -45.39 -15.27 -9.99
CA THR A 51 -46.09 -14.24 -10.76
C THR A 51 -45.23 -12.99 -10.88
N ARG A 52 -44.78 -12.69 -12.10
CA ARG A 52 -44.02 -11.47 -12.40
C ARG A 52 -44.86 -10.22 -12.11
N SER A 53 -44.30 -9.27 -11.37
CA SER A 53 -44.93 -7.98 -11.10
C SER A 53 -44.02 -6.81 -11.43
N ARG A 54 -44.49 -5.91 -12.29
CA ARG A 54 -43.78 -4.67 -12.62
C ARG A 54 -43.61 -3.75 -11.41
N GLU A 55 -44.60 -3.73 -10.51
CA GLU A 55 -44.56 -2.83 -9.35
C GLU A 55 -43.61 -3.36 -8.26
N LEU A 56 -43.48 -4.69 -8.11
CA LEU A 56 -42.46 -5.28 -7.25
C LEU A 56 -41.06 -4.97 -7.77
N ARG A 57 -40.85 -5.10 -9.08
CA ARG A 57 -39.58 -4.75 -9.72
C ARG A 57 -39.18 -3.30 -9.45
N LYS A 58 -40.10 -2.35 -9.64
CA LYS A 58 -39.85 -0.93 -9.35
C LYS A 58 -39.50 -0.66 -7.88
N ALA A 59 -40.16 -1.34 -6.95
CA ALA A 59 -39.87 -1.17 -5.52
C ALA A 59 -38.45 -1.65 -5.17
N LEU A 60 -37.99 -2.74 -5.78
CA LEU A 60 -36.63 -3.25 -5.62
C LEU A 60 -35.60 -2.36 -6.33
N ASP A 61 -35.89 -1.91 -7.56
CA ASP A 61 -35.07 -0.92 -8.25
C ASP A 61 -34.89 0.35 -7.38
N TYR A 62 -35.96 0.81 -6.73
CA TYR A 62 -35.92 1.93 -5.78
C TYR A 62 -35.06 1.63 -4.55
N ALA A 63 -35.14 0.43 -3.99
CA ALA A 63 -34.27 0.02 -2.88
C ALA A 63 -32.79 0.06 -3.28
N ASN A 64 -32.41 -0.53 -4.42
CA ASN A 64 -31.04 -0.51 -4.91
C ASN A 64 -30.53 0.88 -5.28
N GLN A 65 -31.38 1.73 -5.87
CA GLN A 65 -31.04 3.14 -6.14
C GLN A 65 -30.74 3.93 -4.86
N ASN A 66 -31.23 3.46 -3.70
CA ASN A 66 -30.93 4.01 -2.38
C ASN A 66 -29.88 3.19 -1.63
N ASN A 67 -29.07 2.38 -2.33
CA ASN A 67 -28.00 1.53 -1.79
C ASN A 67 -28.48 0.48 -0.77
N VAL A 68 -29.73 0.04 -0.84
CA VAL A 68 -30.25 -1.01 0.03
C VAL A 68 -30.00 -2.38 -0.58
N ILE A 69 -29.29 -3.23 0.15
CA ILE A 69 -28.93 -4.58 -0.29
C ILE A 69 -30.13 -5.53 -0.12
N CYS A 70 -30.45 -6.33 -1.12
CA CYS A 70 -31.61 -7.22 -1.11
C CYS A 70 -31.19 -8.68 -1.24
N ALA A 71 -31.69 -9.54 -0.34
CA ALA A 71 -31.52 -10.99 -0.45
C ALA A 71 -32.87 -11.69 -0.37
N ALA A 72 -33.09 -12.71 -1.20
CA ALA A 72 -34.36 -13.44 -1.25
C ALA A 72 -34.18 -14.94 -1.30
N SER A 73 -35.15 -15.68 -0.78
CA SER A 73 -35.22 -17.14 -0.93
C SER A 73 -35.56 -17.52 -2.37
N VAL A 74 -34.99 -18.64 -2.86
CA VAL A 74 -35.27 -19.14 -4.22
C VAL A 74 -36.47 -20.11 -4.30
N GLY A 75 -37.21 -20.31 -3.22
CA GLY A 75 -38.36 -21.24 -3.18
C GLY A 75 -37.99 -22.67 -2.78
N ASN A 76 -39.00 -23.53 -2.58
CA ASN A 76 -38.87 -24.82 -1.88
C ASN A 76 -39.52 -26.02 -2.61
N GLU A 77 -39.64 -25.95 -3.94
CA GLU A 77 -40.30 -26.96 -4.78
C GLU A 77 -39.33 -28.05 -5.30
N GLY A 78 -38.02 -27.88 -5.08
CA GLY A 78 -36.97 -28.78 -5.58
C GLY A 78 -36.82 -28.74 -7.10
N GLN A 79 -37.19 -27.63 -7.74
CA GLN A 79 -37.26 -27.47 -9.19
C GLN A 79 -36.10 -26.66 -9.75
N GLN A 80 -35.72 -26.95 -11.00
CA GLN A 80 -34.68 -26.23 -11.75
C GLN A 80 -35.26 -25.02 -12.48
N ALA A 81 -34.55 -23.90 -12.41
CA ALA A 81 -34.65 -22.80 -13.36
C ALA A 81 -33.54 -22.94 -14.42
N PRO A 82 -33.85 -22.67 -15.71
CA PRO A 82 -35.18 -22.56 -16.31
C PRO A 82 -35.88 -23.94 -16.44
N PRO A 83 -37.23 -24.00 -16.58
CA PRO A 83 -38.17 -22.90 -16.87
C PRO A 83 -38.85 -22.28 -15.64
N LEU A 84 -38.46 -22.66 -14.42
CA LEU A 84 -39.02 -22.09 -13.21
C LEU A 84 -38.71 -20.59 -13.10
N ASN A 85 -39.72 -19.77 -12.84
CA ASN A 85 -39.56 -18.36 -12.50
C ASN A 85 -39.79 -18.15 -11.00
N VAL A 86 -38.90 -17.42 -10.33
CA VAL A 86 -38.97 -17.17 -8.89
C VAL A 86 -38.67 -15.71 -8.61
N TYR A 87 -39.68 -14.92 -8.28
CA TYR A 87 -39.53 -13.51 -7.94
C TYR A 87 -39.58 -13.31 -6.41
N PRO A 88 -38.69 -12.47 -5.85
CA PRO A 88 -37.80 -11.56 -6.57
C PRO A 88 -36.40 -12.12 -6.92
N ALA A 89 -36.06 -13.36 -6.53
CA ALA A 89 -34.72 -13.95 -6.69
C ALA A 89 -34.17 -14.00 -8.13
N GLU A 90 -35.04 -14.14 -9.13
CA GLU A 90 -34.68 -14.13 -10.57
C GLU A 90 -34.13 -12.77 -11.04
N TRP A 91 -34.42 -11.68 -10.32
CA TRP A 91 -33.92 -10.35 -10.63
C TRP A 91 -32.53 -10.11 -10.04
N GLN A 92 -31.55 -10.93 -10.44
CA GLN A 92 -30.22 -10.98 -9.82
C GLN A 92 -29.38 -9.68 -9.92
N ASN A 93 -29.77 -8.73 -10.78
CA ASN A 93 -29.15 -7.39 -10.76
C ASN A 93 -29.52 -6.58 -9.50
N ASP A 94 -30.57 -6.99 -8.80
CA ASP A 94 -31.20 -6.25 -7.73
C ASP A 94 -31.39 -7.05 -6.45
N VAL A 95 -31.27 -8.38 -6.53
CA VAL A 95 -31.55 -9.28 -5.43
C VAL A 95 -30.63 -10.49 -5.51
N MET A 96 -29.85 -10.72 -4.46
CA MET A 96 -29.16 -12.00 -4.28
C MET A 96 -30.16 -13.12 -3.94
N GLY A 97 -30.44 -13.99 -4.91
CA GLY A 97 -31.21 -15.21 -4.70
C GLY A 97 -30.41 -16.27 -3.92
N VAL A 98 -31.00 -16.81 -2.85
CA VAL A 98 -30.33 -17.70 -1.89
C VAL A 98 -30.90 -19.11 -1.88
N ALA A 99 -30.12 -20.08 -2.35
CA ALA A 99 -30.42 -21.50 -2.28
C ALA A 99 -30.09 -22.12 -0.91
N SER A 100 -30.65 -23.30 -0.64
CA SER A 100 -30.45 -24.02 0.63
C SER A 100 -29.48 -25.18 0.48
N THR A 101 -28.60 -25.32 1.47
CA THR A 101 -27.76 -26.50 1.68
C THR A 101 -28.00 -27.16 3.03
N ASN A 102 -27.62 -28.43 3.12
CA ASN A 102 -27.51 -29.17 4.37
C ASN A 102 -26.11 -28.99 5.00
N ASN A 103 -25.86 -29.68 6.12
CA ASN A 103 -24.59 -29.64 6.86
C ASN A 103 -23.45 -30.44 6.20
N GLN A 104 -23.66 -30.96 4.99
CA GLN A 104 -22.67 -31.66 4.16
C GLN A 104 -22.42 -30.89 2.85
N ASP A 105 -22.77 -29.61 2.80
CA ASP A 105 -22.64 -28.75 1.61
C ASP A 105 -23.36 -29.30 0.38
N THR A 106 -24.38 -30.13 0.58
CA THR A 106 -25.23 -30.65 -0.48
C THR A 106 -26.48 -29.77 -0.61
N ARG A 107 -26.94 -29.50 -1.83
CA ARG A 107 -28.23 -28.83 -2.07
C ARG A 107 -29.33 -29.55 -1.31
N SER A 108 -30.13 -28.80 -0.56
CA SER A 108 -31.33 -29.34 0.08
C SER A 108 -32.31 -29.85 -0.96
N SER A 109 -32.92 -31.02 -0.72
CA SER A 109 -33.82 -31.65 -1.70
C SER A 109 -34.96 -30.72 -2.15
N PHE A 110 -35.48 -29.90 -1.23
CA PHE A 110 -36.53 -28.91 -1.49
C PHE A 110 -36.01 -27.63 -2.16
N SER A 111 -34.72 -27.29 -2.12
CA SER A 111 -34.25 -26.00 -2.65
C SER A 111 -34.47 -25.97 -4.15
N ASN A 112 -35.13 -24.94 -4.67
CA ASN A 112 -34.99 -24.67 -6.10
C ASN A 112 -33.52 -24.32 -6.42
N TYR A 113 -33.14 -24.51 -7.68
CA TYR A 113 -31.77 -24.40 -8.16
C TYR A 113 -31.74 -23.90 -9.61
N GLY A 114 -30.57 -23.48 -10.08
CA GLY A 114 -30.37 -22.88 -11.41
C GLY A 114 -29.74 -21.51 -11.29
N ASP A 115 -28.69 -21.26 -12.07
CA ASP A 115 -27.90 -20.03 -11.99
C ASP A 115 -28.71 -18.77 -12.38
N GLU A 116 -29.89 -18.93 -12.99
CA GLU A 116 -30.84 -17.84 -13.28
C GLU A 116 -31.56 -17.31 -12.04
N ILE A 117 -31.69 -18.10 -10.97
CA ILE A 117 -32.37 -17.68 -9.72
C ILE A 117 -31.47 -17.77 -8.49
N VAL A 118 -30.34 -18.48 -8.57
CA VAL A 118 -29.40 -18.65 -7.45
C VAL A 118 -28.17 -17.78 -7.68
N TRP A 119 -27.98 -16.77 -6.82
CA TRP A 119 -26.69 -16.06 -6.72
C TRP A 119 -25.71 -16.84 -5.84
N VAL A 120 -26.18 -17.31 -4.69
CA VAL A 120 -25.37 -18.01 -3.68
C VAL A 120 -26.23 -19.02 -2.92
N ALA A 121 -25.60 -19.97 -2.26
CA ALA A 121 -26.25 -20.92 -1.36
C ALA A 121 -25.87 -20.66 0.10
N ALA A 122 -26.75 -20.99 1.04
CA ALA A 122 -26.46 -20.93 2.47
C ALA A 122 -27.19 -22.03 3.23
N PRO A 123 -26.75 -22.39 4.45
CA PRO A 123 -27.41 -23.42 5.25
C PRO A 123 -28.90 -23.12 5.45
N GLY A 124 -29.75 -24.09 5.14
CA GLY A 124 -31.21 -23.95 5.27
C GLY A 124 -31.92 -25.20 5.81
N GLU A 125 -31.18 -26.22 6.24
CA GLU A 125 -31.73 -27.40 6.91
C GLU A 125 -31.45 -27.41 8.41
N ALA A 126 -32.48 -27.77 9.18
CA ALA A 126 -32.41 -27.92 10.63
C ALA A 126 -31.83 -26.68 11.33
N ILE A 127 -32.13 -25.49 10.82
CA ILE A 127 -31.59 -24.25 11.36
C ILE A 127 -32.34 -23.89 12.63
N VAL A 128 -31.64 -23.92 13.76
CA VAL A 128 -32.19 -23.53 15.06
C VAL A 128 -32.16 -22.01 15.18
N SER A 129 -33.33 -21.40 15.40
CA SER A 129 -33.45 -19.96 15.63
C SER A 129 -34.52 -19.66 16.68
N THR A 130 -34.59 -18.40 17.12
CA THR A 130 -35.63 -17.88 18.00
C THR A 130 -37.01 -18.11 17.40
N TYR A 131 -37.96 -18.50 18.25
CA TYR A 131 -39.35 -18.78 17.91
C TYR A 131 -40.28 -18.06 18.91
N PRO A 132 -41.54 -17.74 18.55
CA PRO A 132 -42.46 -17.02 19.44
C PRO A 132 -42.56 -17.61 20.86
N PHE A 133 -42.95 -16.75 21.80
CA PHE A 133 -43.12 -17.11 23.22
C PHE A 133 -41.81 -17.51 23.93
N SER A 134 -40.70 -16.84 23.58
CA SER A 134 -39.37 -17.08 24.16
C SER A 134 -38.89 -18.53 24.00
N THR A 135 -39.19 -19.14 22.85
CA THR A 135 -38.77 -20.50 22.53
C THR A 135 -37.74 -20.51 21.39
N TYR A 136 -37.24 -21.70 21.06
CA TYR A 136 -36.40 -21.95 19.91
C TYR A 136 -36.97 -23.12 19.13
N ALA A 137 -36.84 -23.09 17.82
CA ALA A 137 -37.28 -24.17 16.94
C ALA A 137 -36.27 -24.36 15.79
N ALA A 138 -36.20 -25.59 15.29
CA ALA A 138 -35.50 -25.91 14.05
C ALA A 138 -36.45 -25.71 12.86
N GLY A 139 -35.93 -25.11 11.78
CA GLY A 139 -36.67 -24.90 10.55
C GLY A 139 -35.91 -25.39 9.31
N TRP A 140 -36.68 -25.57 8.24
CA TRP A 140 -36.18 -25.99 6.92
C TRP A 140 -36.77 -25.07 5.86
N GLY A 141 -35.94 -24.66 4.91
CA GLY A 141 -36.36 -23.87 3.76
C GLY A 141 -35.30 -22.86 3.32
N THR A 142 -35.37 -22.45 2.06
CA THR A 142 -34.59 -21.32 1.53
C THR A 142 -34.92 -20.00 2.26
N SER A 143 -36.10 -19.92 2.87
CA SER A 143 -36.47 -18.86 3.83
C SER A 143 -35.52 -18.74 5.03
N PHE A 144 -34.86 -19.84 5.42
CA PHE A 144 -33.83 -19.86 6.47
C PHE A 144 -32.43 -19.59 5.88
N SER A 145 -32.20 -19.85 4.60
CA SER A 145 -30.93 -19.52 3.93
C SER A 145 -30.78 -18.02 3.69
N ALA A 146 -31.81 -17.34 3.17
CA ALA A 146 -31.80 -15.90 2.89
C ALA A 146 -31.23 -15.01 4.02
N PRO A 147 -31.62 -15.18 5.30
CA PRO A 147 -31.12 -14.33 6.38
C PRO A 147 -29.64 -14.53 6.73
N PHE A 148 -28.99 -15.62 6.30
CA PHE A 148 -27.53 -15.73 6.38
C PHE A 148 -26.84 -14.74 5.46
N VAL A 149 -27.35 -14.57 4.23
CA VAL A 149 -26.83 -13.59 3.27
C VAL A 149 -27.15 -12.19 3.74
N SER A 150 -28.38 -11.89 4.20
CA SER A 150 -28.71 -10.56 4.75
C SER A 150 -27.87 -10.19 5.98
N GLY A 151 -27.58 -11.16 6.85
CA GLY A 151 -26.64 -10.99 7.95
C GLY A 151 -25.21 -10.73 7.46
N GLY A 152 -24.76 -11.48 6.45
CA GLY A 152 -23.46 -11.27 5.80
C GLY A 152 -23.34 -9.87 5.19
N SER A 153 -24.36 -9.42 4.45
CA SER A 153 -24.44 -8.06 3.91
C SER A 153 -24.38 -6.99 5.00
N SER A 154 -24.96 -7.25 6.17
CA SER A 154 -24.85 -6.34 7.32
C SER A 154 -23.40 -6.27 7.86
N LEU A 155 -22.65 -7.37 7.83
CA LEU A 155 -21.22 -7.37 8.16
C LEU A 155 -20.40 -6.61 7.11
N LEU A 156 -20.70 -6.80 5.82
CA LEU A 156 -20.03 -6.05 4.73
C LEU A 156 -20.23 -4.54 4.88
N LEU A 157 -21.43 -4.10 5.25
CA LEU A 157 -21.72 -2.69 5.56
C LEU A 157 -21.01 -2.20 6.83
N ASN A 158 -20.86 -3.06 7.85
CA ASN A 158 -20.12 -2.69 9.05
C ASN A 158 -18.63 -2.51 8.77
N LYS A 159 -18.08 -3.30 7.83
CA LYS A 159 -16.72 -3.17 7.34
C LYS A 159 -16.57 -1.93 6.44
N GLN A 160 -17.40 -1.81 5.41
CA GLN A 160 -17.41 -0.69 4.48
C GLN A 160 -18.80 -0.06 4.40
N ALA A 161 -18.99 1.10 5.05
CA ALA A 161 -20.30 1.75 5.27
C ALA A 161 -21.10 2.12 4.01
N ASN A 162 -20.46 2.19 2.83
CA ASN A 162 -21.08 2.59 1.57
C ASN A 162 -21.25 1.43 0.58
N THR A 163 -21.10 0.18 1.03
CA THR A 163 -21.31 -1.02 0.20
C THR A 163 -22.74 -1.04 -0.35
N ASN A 164 -22.89 -1.05 -1.68
CA ASN A 164 -24.17 -1.23 -2.37
C ASN A 164 -24.42 -2.69 -2.78
N GLU A 165 -25.58 -2.98 -3.38
CA GLU A 165 -25.97 -4.33 -3.83
C GLU A 165 -24.92 -5.00 -4.72
N SER A 166 -24.40 -4.29 -5.72
CA SER A 166 -23.42 -4.86 -6.66
C SER A 166 -22.09 -5.20 -5.97
N GLN A 167 -21.62 -4.35 -5.06
CA GLN A 167 -20.42 -4.60 -4.26
C GLN A 167 -20.63 -5.76 -3.29
N ALA A 168 -21.80 -5.82 -2.63
CA ALA A 168 -22.13 -6.91 -1.74
C ALA A 168 -22.25 -8.25 -2.48
N ALA A 169 -22.92 -8.26 -3.64
CA ALA A 169 -23.05 -9.42 -4.49
C ALA A 169 -21.69 -9.92 -4.97
N ALA A 170 -20.81 -9.02 -5.42
CA ALA A 170 -19.44 -9.36 -5.83
C ALA A 170 -18.61 -9.93 -4.66
N ALA A 171 -18.72 -9.37 -3.46
CA ALA A 171 -18.06 -9.91 -2.27
C ALA A 171 -18.60 -11.31 -1.92
N VAL A 172 -19.93 -11.47 -1.89
CA VAL A 172 -20.60 -12.76 -1.62
C VAL A 172 -20.28 -13.83 -2.66
N ALA A 173 -19.93 -13.43 -3.89
CA ALA A 173 -19.51 -14.34 -4.96
C ALA A 173 -18.19 -15.06 -4.70
N HIS A 174 -17.40 -14.65 -3.69
CA HIS A 174 -16.24 -15.40 -3.17
C HIS A 174 -16.64 -16.60 -2.30
N ALA A 175 -17.77 -17.22 -2.62
CA ALA A 175 -18.33 -18.39 -1.96
C ALA A 175 -17.50 -19.66 -2.24
N LEU A 176 -17.72 -20.69 -1.40
CA LEU A 176 -17.15 -22.02 -1.60
C LEU A 176 -17.93 -22.76 -2.71
N PRO A 177 -17.32 -23.10 -3.85
CA PRO A 177 -18.04 -23.73 -4.96
C PRO A 177 -18.66 -25.08 -4.58
N LEU A 178 -19.92 -25.30 -4.97
CA LEU A 178 -20.66 -26.56 -4.70
C LEU A 178 -20.93 -27.41 -5.94
N GLY A 179 -20.74 -26.84 -7.14
CA GLY A 179 -21.11 -27.46 -8.42
C GLY A 179 -22.08 -26.58 -9.21
N PRO A 180 -22.56 -27.08 -10.37
CA PRO A 180 -23.47 -26.34 -11.24
C PRO A 180 -24.81 -26.04 -10.56
N ASP A 181 -25.51 -25.03 -11.08
CA ASP A 181 -26.86 -24.62 -10.68
C ASP A 181 -27.01 -24.11 -9.22
N MET A 182 -25.90 -23.89 -8.53
CA MET A 182 -25.86 -23.37 -7.15
C MET A 182 -25.24 -21.97 -7.09
N GLY A 183 -25.26 -21.23 -8.21
CA GLY A 183 -24.66 -19.92 -8.34
C GLY A 183 -23.17 -19.96 -8.01
N HIS A 184 -22.71 -19.04 -7.17
CA HIS A 184 -21.32 -18.97 -6.72
C HIS A 184 -20.94 -20.05 -5.68
N GLY A 185 -21.88 -20.89 -5.24
CA GLY A 185 -21.68 -21.92 -4.22
C GLY A 185 -22.11 -21.48 -2.82
N ARG A 186 -21.61 -22.12 -1.76
CA ARG A 186 -21.99 -21.81 -0.38
C ARG A 186 -21.31 -20.54 0.11
N LEU A 187 -22.08 -19.61 0.66
CA LEU A 187 -21.64 -18.42 1.36
C LEU A 187 -20.41 -18.71 2.24
N ASP A 188 -19.34 -17.96 1.99
CA ASP A 188 -18.14 -17.91 2.81
C ASP A 188 -17.94 -16.47 3.29
N LEU A 189 -18.32 -16.19 4.53
CA LEU A 189 -18.25 -14.84 5.08
C LEU A 189 -16.82 -14.36 5.27
N VAL A 190 -15.86 -15.25 5.50
CA VAL A 190 -14.45 -14.86 5.66
C VAL A 190 -13.94 -14.34 4.33
N GLN A 191 -14.18 -15.07 3.25
CA GLN A 191 -13.76 -14.65 1.91
C GLN A 191 -14.53 -13.42 1.43
N ALA A 192 -15.84 -13.34 1.70
CA ALA A 192 -16.64 -12.16 1.33
C ALA A 192 -16.16 -10.90 2.06
N LEU A 193 -15.85 -10.97 3.35
CA LEU A 193 -15.34 -9.83 4.11
C LEU A 193 -13.92 -9.42 3.67
N ALA A 194 -13.07 -10.38 3.29
CA ALA A 194 -11.76 -10.08 2.74
C ALA A 194 -11.83 -9.41 1.35
N ALA A 195 -12.85 -9.75 0.55
CA ALA A 195 -13.00 -9.21 -0.80
C ALA A 195 -13.41 -7.73 -0.85
N ILE A 196 -13.99 -7.22 0.23
CA ILE A 196 -14.38 -5.80 0.37
C ILE A 196 -13.38 -4.98 1.17
N ASP A 197 -12.26 -5.59 1.54
CA ASP A 197 -11.21 -4.95 2.33
C ASP A 197 -10.47 -3.87 1.53
N GLY A 198 -10.37 -2.66 2.09
CA GLY A 198 -9.69 -1.53 1.46
C GLY A 198 -8.22 -1.49 1.87
N PRO A 199 -7.26 -1.33 0.94
CA PRO A 199 -5.85 -1.33 1.33
C PRO A 199 -5.47 -0.13 2.21
N PRO A 200 -4.45 -0.26 3.06
CA PRO A 200 -4.04 0.78 3.98
C PRO A 200 -3.29 1.88 3.25
N THR A 201 -3.21 3.05 3.87
CA THR A 201 -2.38 4.18 3.40
C THR A 201 -1.31 4.50 4.41
N GLY A 202 -0.05 4.51 3.97
CA GLY A 202 1.10 4.93 4.79
C GLY A 202 1.37 6.43 4.70
N SER A 203 2.01 6.97 5.73
CA SER A 203 2.54 8.34 5.77
C SER A 203 3.96 8.34 6.31
N ILE A 204 4.84 9.12 5.68
CA ILE A 204 6.15 9.44 6.23
C ILE A 204 6.04 10.78 6.97
N ASP A 205 6.01 10.68 8.29
CA ASP A 205 5.82 11.81 9.20
C ASP A 205 7.14 12.58 9.41
N SER A 206 8.27 11.85 9.42
CA SER A 206 9.61 12.43 9.39
C SER A 206 10.50 11.66 8.41
N PRO A 207 11.31 12.35 7.58
CA PRO A 207 11.28 13.81 7.39
C PRO A 207 9.98 14.26 6.70
N ALA A 208 9.51 15.47 7.00
CA ALA A 208 8.26 16.02 6.45
C ALA A 208 8.31 16.23 4.92
N GLY A 209 9.52 16.30 4.35
CA GLY A 209 9.77 16.42 2.93
C GLY A 209 11.16 15.89 2.58
N ASP A 210 11.56 16.08 1.33
CA ASP A 210 12.89 15.71 0.86
C ASP A 210 13.98 16.47 1.61
N VAL A 211 15.11 15.81 1.84
CA VAL A 211 16.20 16.34 2.66
C VAL A 211 17.52 16.32 1.92
N ILE A 212 18.33 17.35 2.17
CA ILE A 212 19.71 17.45 1.73
C ILE A 212 20.61 17.38 2.96
N ILE A 213 21.54 16.42 2.97
CA ILE A 213 22.48 16.20 4.06
C ILE A 213 23.90 16.05 3.51
N GLU A 214 24.89 16.07 4.41
CA GLU A 214 26.28 15.73 4.07
C GLU A 214 26.55 14.25 4.33
N ALA A 215 27.50 13.70 3.57
CA ALA A 215 27.95 12.33 3.76
C ALA A 215 28.35 12.08 5.22
N GLY A 216 27.77 11.05 5.82
CA GLY A 216 27.96 10.62 7.20
C GLY A 216 26.91 11.13 8.20
N GLN A 217 26.00 12.02 7.78
CA GLN A 217 24.92 12.52 8.65
C GLN A 217 23.72 11.54 8.71
N PRO A 218 22.98 11.51 9.83
CA PRO A 218 21.74 10.77 9.94
C PRO A 218 20.52 11.58 9.48
N VAL A 219 19.49 10.87 9.02
CA VAL A 219 18.13 11.38 8.86
C VAL A 219 17.22 10.59 9.80
N PHE A 220 16.40 11.29 10.60
CA PHE A 220 15.42 10.65 11.47
C PHE A 220 14.16 10.29 10.69
N PHE A 221 13.80 9.00 10.68
CA PHE A 221 12.60 8.49 10.05
C PHE A 221 11.54 8.06 11.06
N SER A 222 10.31 8.48 10.79
CA SER A 222 9.09 8.01 11.45
C SER A 222 7.94 8.03 10.47
N GLY A 223 6.99 7.12 10.67
CA GLY A 223 5.79 7.06 9.86
C GLY A 223 4.62 6.48 10.64
N SER A 224 3.47 6.58 9.98
CA SER A 224 2.17 6.15 10.47
C SER A 224 1.41 5.47 9.33
N GLY A 225 0.28 4.86 9.65
CA GLY A 225 -0.62 4.30 8.66
C GLY A 225 -2.06 4.34 9.14
N THR A 226 -2.98 4.44 8.19
CA THR A 226 -4.43 4.39 8.42
C THR A 226 -5.06 3.38 7.48
N ASP A 227 -6.12 2.77 7.94
CA ASP A 227 -6.86 1.75 7.21
C ASP A 227 -8.36 2.10 7.25
N PRO A 228 -9.08 2.15 6.13
CA PRO A 228 -10.46 2.66 6.09
C PRO A 228 -11.46 1.73 6.81
N ASP A 229 -11.15 0.45 6.92
CA ASP A 229 -12.07 -0.61 7.35
C ASP A 229 -11.39 -1.70 8.21
N GLY A 230 -10.29 -1.33 8.84
CA GLY A 230 -9.50 -2.20 9.70
C GLY A 230 -8.40 -1.45 10.44
N THR A 231 -7.25 -2.11 10.58
CA THR A 231 -6.11 -1.67 11.38
C THR A 231 -4.79 -2.01 10.69
N VAL A 232 -3.83 -1.10 10.76
CA VAL A 232 -2.47 -1.34 10.28
C VAL A 232 -1.74 -2.28 11.23
N THR A 233 -1.22 -3.39 10.70
CA THR A 233 -0.49 -4.42 11.47
C THR A 233 1.01 -4.47 11.15
N GLY A 234 1.44 -3.93 10.02
CA GLY A 234 2.82 -4.04 9.55
C GLY A 234 3.39 -2.74 8.99
N TYR A 235 4.69 -2.54 9.19
CA TYR A 235 5.49 -1.47 8.58
C TYR A 235 6.68 -2.11 7.87
N SER A 236 7.04 -1.58 6.71
CA SER A 236 8.21 -2.00 5.93
C SER A 236 8.89 -0.78 5.34
N TRP A 237 10.07 -0.47 5.88
CA TRP A 237 10.93 0.61 5.42
C TRP A 237 12.08 0.09 4.57
N SER A 238 12.39 0.80 3.49
CA SER A 238 13.59 0.62 2.70
C SER A 238 14.39 1.91 2.68
N PHE A 239 15.68 1.82 2.99
CA PHE A 239 16.64 2.93 3.00
C PHE A 239 17.85 2.62 2.10
N PRO A 240 17.71 2.65 0.77
CA PRO A 240 18.84 2.44 -0.12
C PRO A 240 20.01 3.38 0.24
N GLY A 241 21.23 2.84 0.40
CA GLY A 241 22.41 3.64 0.80
C GLY A 241 22.46 4.10 2.27
N GLY A 242 21.41 3.83 3.04
CA GLY A 242 21.32 4.10 4.47
C GLY A 242 21.81 2.94 5.34
N ASN A 243 22.16 3.24 6.60
CA ASN A 243 22.43 2.25 7.64
C ASN A 243 21.66 2.62 8.93
N PRO A 244 20.74 1.76 9.42
CA PRO A 244 20.34 0.48 8.82
C PRO A 244 19.65 0.66 7.45
N GLY A 245 19.74 -0.36 6.58
CA GLY A 245 19.20 -0.30 5.22
C GLY A 245 17.69 -0.59 5.11
N SER A 246 17.06 -1.04 6.19
CA SER A 246 15.63 -1.32 6.27
C SER A 246 15.16 -1.31 7.73
N SER A 247 13.84 -1.33 7.94
CA SER A 247 13.21 -1.47 9.26
C SER A 247 11.77 -1.97 9.13
N ASN A 248 11.24 -2.60 10.18
CA ASN A 248 9.87 -3.10 10.24
C ASN A 248 9.01 -2.46 11.34
N VAL A 249 9.50 -1.36 11.94
CA VAL A 249 8.77 -0.60 12.95
C VAL A 249 8.31 0.74 12.38
N ALA A 250 7.23 1.30 12.93
CA ALA A 250 6.68 2.60 12.52
C ALA A 250 7.72 3.74 12.63
N THR A 251 8.56 3.71 13.66
CA THR A 251 9.63 4.69 13.89
C THR A 251 11.00 4.02 13.91
N PRO A 252 11.68 3.91 12.75
CA PRO A 252 13.03 3.36 12.67
C PRO A 252 14.08 4.19 13.39
N GLY A 253 13.84 5.51 13.55
CA GLY A 253 14.80 6.43 14.14
C GLY A 253 15.85 6.90 13.12
N ASN A 254 17.10 7.06 13.56
CA ASN A 254 18.16 7.62 12.72
C ASN A 254 18.72 6.61 11.73
N VAL A 255 18.73 6.98 10.45
CA VAL A 255 19.38 6.26 9.35
C VAL A 255 20.54 7.09 8.81
N THR A 256 21.76 6.55 8.83
CA THR A 256 22.97 7.26 8.42
C THR A 256 23.31 7.00 6.96
N TYR A 257 23.55 8.05 6.17
CA TYR A 257 23.95 7.93 4.76
C TYR A 257 25.40 8.37 4.57
N SER A 258 26.28 7.45 4.17
CA SER A 258 27.72 7.73 4.07
C SER A 258 28.24 7.95 2.64
N ALA A 259 27.50 7.50 1.62
CA ALA A 259 27.87 7.65 0.22
C ALA A 259 27.19 8.89 -0.38
N VAL A 260 27.93 9.65 -1.17
CA VAL A 260 27.38 10.78 -1.94
C VAL A 260 26.45 10.24 -3.02
N GLY A 261 25.28 10.86 -3.18
CA GLY A 261 24.28 10.43 -4.14
C GLY A 261 22.86 10.82 -3.72
N THR A 262 21.88 10.37 -4.50
CA THR A 262 20.47 10.56 -4.20
C THR A 262 19.84 9.20 -3.93
N PHE A 263 19.16 9.08 -2.79
CA PHE A 263 18.53 7.85 -2.34
C PHE A 263 17.04 8.07 -2.10
N LEU A 264 16.22 7.09 -2.49
CA LEU A 264 14.78 7.14 -2.31
C LEU A 264 14.39 6.21 -1.17
N ALA A 265 14.16 6.78 0.02
CA ALA A 265 13.60 6.03 1.15
C ALA A 265 12.11 5.78 0.90
N SER A 266 11.60 4.61 1.28
CA SER A 266 10.19 4.26 1.11
C SER A 266 9.59 3.61 2.34
N LEU A 267 8.31 3.86 2.58
CA LEU A 267 7.48 3.19 3.57
C LEU A 267 6.30 2.51 2.88
N THR A 268 6.14 1.21 3.15
CA THR A 268 4.93 0.44 2.86
C THR A 268 4.32 -0.02 4.18
N VAL A 269 3.00 0.13 4.32
CA VAL A 269 2.24 -0.38 5.47
C VAL A 269 1.36 -1.56 5.04
N THR A 270 1.03 -2.44 5.97
CA THR A 270 0.17 -3.62 5.76
C THR A 270 -0.92 -3.66 6.83
N ASP A 271 -2.15 -4.03 6.47
CA ASP A 271 -3.30 -4.10 7.36
C ASP A 271 -3.50 -5.49 8.00
N ASN A 272 -4.63 -5.70 8.69
CA ASN A 272 -4.99 -6.98 9.29
C ASN A 272 -5.64 -7.99 8.33
N ALA A 273 -5.90 -7.62 7.08
CA ALA A 273 -6.30 -8.52 6.00
C ALA A 273 -5.10 -8.98 5.15
N GLY A 274 -3.93 -8.38 5.37
CA GLY A 274 -2.70 -8.66 4.64
C GLY A 274 -2.53 -7.82 3.37
N LEU A 275 -3.39 -6.84 3.10
CA LEU A 275 -3.17 -5.92 1.98
C LEU A 275 -2.09 -4.91 2.34
N SER A 276 -1.33 -4.51 1.33
CA SER A 276 -0.25 -3.52 1.48
C SER A 276 -0.60 -2.24 0.75
N ASP A 277 -0.07 -1.11 1.24
CA ASP A 277 -0.23 0.20 0.59
C ASP A 277 0.18 0.10 -0.90
N PRO A 278 -0.76 0.27 -1.84
CA PRO A 278 -0.51 0.13 -3.27
C PRO A 278 0.34 1.28 -3.82
N SER A 279 0.50 2.36 -3.05
CA SER A 279 1.23 3.57 -3.39
C SER A 279 2.22 3.99 -2.29
N PRO A 280 3.25 3.17 -2.00
CA PRO A 280 4.21 3.43 -0.92
C PRO A 280 4.75 4.86 -0.94
N LYS A 281 4.73 5.52 0.21
CA LYS A 281 5.26 6.89 0.33
C LYS A 281 6.77 6.87 0.28
N THR A 282 7.33 7.94 -0.31
CA THR A 282 8.77 8.07 -0.48
C THR A 282 9.28 9.43 -0.01
N ARG A 283 10.58 9.45 0.33
CA ARG A 283 11.36 10.65 0.61
C ARG A 283 12.71 10.58 -0.09
N THR A 284 13.07 11.64 -0.78
CA THR A 284 14.39 11.78 -1.39
C THR A 284 15.38 12.27 -0.36
N VAL A 285 16.49 11.55 -0.22
CA VAL A 285 17.65 11.94 0.57
C VAL A 285 18.80 12.23 -0.39
N THR A 286 19.16 13.50 -0.54
CA THR A 286 20.32 13.92 -1.32
C THR A 286 21.52 14.10 -0.39
N VAL A 287 22.59 13.36 -0.66
CA VAL A 287 23.80 13.34 0.15
C VAL A 287 24.91 14.03 -0.61
N LEU A 288 25.38 15.15 -0.09
CA LEU A 288 26.48 15.94 -0.63
C LEU A 288 27.83 15.52 -0.03
N PRO A 289 28.96 15.77 -0.72
CA PRO A 289 30.29 15.60 -0.15
C PRO A 289 30.47 16.39 1.15
N ALA A 290 31.17 15.81 2.12
CA ALA A 290 31.50 16.50 3.38
C ALA A 290 32.46 17.68 3.15
N PHE A 291 33.34 17.60 2.16
CA PHE A 291 34.15 18.72 1.67
C PHE A 291 34.47 18.52 0.19
N SER A 292 34.98 19.55 -0.48
CA SER A 292 35.54 19.44 -1.82
C SER A 292 36.90 20.13 -1.90
N LEU A 293 37.67 19.79 -2.94
CA LEU A 293 38.98 20.38 -3.21
C LEU A 293 38.95 21.14 -4.52
N SER A 294 39.51 22.34 -4.53
CA SER A 294 39.86 23.07 -5.75
C SER A 294 41.35 23.41 -5.73
N SER A 295 41.95 23.58 -6.91
CA SER A 295 43.37 23.91 -7.02
C SER A 295 43.65 24.97 -8.08
N THR A 296 44.52 25.93 -7.76
CA THR A 296 44.92 27.03 -8.65
C THR A 296 46.42 27.34 -8.53
N PRO A 297 47.13 27.66 -9.63
CA PRO A 297 46.69 27.48 -11.01
C PRO A 297 46.52 25.99 -11.35
N SER A 298 45.68 25.67 -12.34
CA SER A 298 45.48 24.29 -12.80
C SER A 298 46.69 23.74 -13.58
N ALA A 299 47.60 24.61 -14.01
CA ALA A 299 48.87 24.25 -14.62
C ALA A 299 49.99 25.22 -14.21
N ALA A 300 51.21 24.71 -14.05
CA ALA A 300 52.40 25.50 -13.80
C ALA A 300 53.59 24.99 -14.60
N THR A 301 54.42 25.91 -15.12
CA THR A 301 55.64 25.58 -15.86
C THR A 301 56.87 25.85 -14.99
N VAL A 302 57.79 24.89 -14.94
CA VAL A 302 59.01 24.98 -14.11
C VAL A 302 60.22 24.43 -14.86
N PRO A 303 61.38 25.12 -14.84
CA PRO A 303 62.63 24.55 -15.30
C PRO A 303 63.10 23.39 -14.42
N PRO A 304 63.87 22.41 -14.96
CA PRO A 304 64.57 21.43 -14.13
C PRO A 304 65.46 22.11 -13.08
N GLY A 305 65.35 21.71 -11.81
CA GLY A 305 66.08 22.30 -10.68
C GLY A 305 65.34 23.44 -9.95
N ALA A 306 64.12 23.78 -10.37
CA ALA A 306 63.31 24.85 -9.77
C ALA A 306 62.03 24.31 -9.12
N SER A 307 61.23 25.21 -8.52
CA SER A 307 59.98 24.84 -7.86
C SER A 307 58.77 25.56 -8.46
N ALA A 308 57.63 24.87 -8.49
CA ALA A 308 56.32 25.41 -8.84
C ALA A 308 55.31 25.13 -7.71
N ASN A 309 54.39 26.07 -7.53
CA ASN A 309 53.40 26.02 -6.47
C ASN A 309 51.98 25.91 -7.04
N HIS A 310 51.17 25.08 -6.39
CA HIS A 310 49.73 25.06 -6.57
C HIS A 310 49.07 25.33 -5.22
N THR A 311 48.12 26.26 -5.18
CA THR A 311 47.25 26.47 -4.03
C THR A 311 46.12 25.46 -4.11
N VAL A 312 45.92 24.67 -3.06
CA VAL A 312 44.80 23.73 -2.93
C VAL A 312 43.90 24.27 -1.84
N THR A 313 42.62 24.49 -2.17
CA THR A 313 41.62 25.04 -1.27
C THR A 313 40.63 23.96 -0.88
N VAL A 314 40.40 23.81 0.43
CA VAL A 314 39.31 23.00 0.99
C VAL A 314 38.08 23.88 1.09
N VAL A 315 37.03 23.49 0.36
CA VAL A 315 35.70 24.07 0.50
C VAL A 315 34.89 23.10 1.39
N PRO A 316 34.68 23.42 2.67
CA PRO A 316 33.95 22.52 3.57
C PRO A 316 32.47 22.51 3.21
N GLY A 317 31.80 21.39 3.49
CA GLY A 317 30.36 21.40 3.69
C GLY A 317 29.96 22.28 4.88
N THR A 318 28.70 22.65 4.94
CA THR A 318 28.07 23.41 6.03
C THR A 318 28.38 22.89 7.44
N SER A 319 28.54 21.58 7.64
CA SER A 319 28.78 20.98 8.96
C SER A 319 30.20 20.41 9.15
N PHE A 320 31.08 20.57 8.15
CA PHE A 320 32.38 19.92 8.16
C PHE A 320 33.40 20.64 9.05
N THR A 321 33.79 19.97 10.12
CA THR A 321 34.82 20.43 11.09
C THR A 321 36.07 19.54 11.10
N GLY A 322 36.14 18.57 10.17
CA GLY A 322 37.21 17.58 10.10
C GLY A 322 38.57 18.18 9.71
N THR A 323 39.63 17.41 9.92
CA THR A 323 40.98 17.77 9.48
C THR A 323 41.34 17.02 8.20
N VAL A 324 41.54 17.77 7.12
CA VAL A 324 41.95 17.28 5.80
C VAL A 324 43.48 17.18 5.75
N ARG A 325 44.00 15.98 5.51
CA ARG A 325 45.41 15.72 5.23
C ARG A 325 45.62 15.51 3.74
N PHE A 326 46.71 16.05 3.20
CA PHE A 326 46.97 16.07 1.76
C PHE A 326 48.05 15.07 1.35
N SER A 327 47.88 14.48 0.18
CA SER A 327 48.90 13.73 -0.53
C SER A 327 48.85 14.06 -2.02
N VAL A 328 49.92 13.74 -2.74
CA VAL A 328 49.98 13.94 -4.19
C VAL A 328 50.61 12.72 -4.85
N ALA A 329 50.07 12.32 -6.00
CA ALA A 329 50.58 11.27 -6.86
C ALA A 329 50.83 11.80 -8.28
N GLY A 330 51.64 11.09 -9.06
CA GLY A 330 51.95 11.44 -10.46
C GLY A 330 53.16 12.35 -10.64
N LEU A 331 53.99 12.52 -9.61
CA LEU A 331 55.23 13.31 -9.70
C LEU A 331 56.20 12.72 -10.74
N PRO A 332 56.91 13.55 -11.51
CA PRO A 332 57.95 13.08 -12.41
C PRO A 332 59.16 12.52 -11.64
N SER A 333 59.96 11.68 -12.31
CA SER A 333 61.19 11.15 -11.73
C SER A 333 62.12 12.28 -11.28
N GLY A 334 62.64 12.16 -10.06
CA GLY A 334 63.53 13.17 -9.45
C GLY A 334 62.83 14.40 -8.86
N ALA A 335 61.49 14.50 -8.94
CA ALA A 335 60.76 15.58 -8.25
C ALA A 335 60.30 15.17 -6.85
N THR A 336 60.23 16.15 -5.95
CA THR A 336 59.68 16.02 -4.60
C THR A 336 58.52 16.99 -4.41
N SER A 337 57.67 16.71 -3.41
CA SER A 337 56.53 17.56 -3.07
C SER A 337 56.40 17.81 -1.58
N SER A 338 55.90 18.98 -1.20
CA SER A 338 55.49 19.29 0.17
C SER A 338 54.18 20.07 0.20
N PHE A 339 53.43 19.93 1.29
CA PHE A 339 52.24 20.72 1.57
C PHE A 339 52.49 21.61 2.79
N TYR A 340 52.20 22.91 2.67
CA TYR A 340 52.26 23.83 3.79
C TYR A 340 51.00 24.73 3.84
N PRO A 341 50.20 24.65 4.92
CA PRO A 341 50.27 23.65 6.00
C PRO A 341 49.96 22.22 5.52
N ALA A 342 50.56 21.20 6.16
CA ALA A 342 50.39 19.79 5.76
C ALA A 342 48.96 19.24 5.95
N SER A 343 48.13 19.96 6.71
CA SER A 343 46.72 19.66 6.92
C SER A 343 45.94 20.93 7.23
N LEU A 344 44.63 20.92 6.98
CA LEU A 344 43.71 22.01 7.29
C LEU A 344 42.52 21.47 8.08
N THR A 345 42.04 22.23 9.07
CA THR A 345 40.82 21.91 9.82
C THR A 345 39.67 22.78 9.32
N GLY A 346 38.55 22.16 8.92
CA GLY A 346 37.41 22.86 8.33
C GLY A 346 37.72 23.40 6.94
N SER A 347 37.95 24.71 6.83
CA SER A 347 38.26 25.43 5.58
C SER A 347 39.68 25.95 5.52
N GLY A 348 40.16 26.25 4.32
CA GLY A 348 41.38 27.03 4.10
C GLY A 348 42.10 26.62 2.84
N SER A 349 43.36 27.03 2.72
CA SER A 349 44.22 26.66 1.60
C SER A 349 45.59 26.18 2.06
N THR A 350 46.13 25.19 1.37
CA THR A 350 47.52 24.73 1.49
C THR A 350 48.26 24.99 0.19
N THR A 351 49.54 25.28 0.27
CA THR A 351 50.41 25.31 -0.91
C THR A 351 51.03 23.93 -1.11
N LEU A 352 50.78 23.32 -2.27
CA LEU A 352 51.59 22.22 -2.81
C LEU A 352 52.80 22.83 -3.52
N ALA A 353 53.99 22.66 -2.95
CA ALA A 353 55.24 23.00 -3.61
C ALA A 353 55.85 21.73 -4.23
N VAL A 354 56.05 21.76 -5.56
CA VAL A 354 56.73 20.69 -6.30
C VAL A 354 58.11 21.19 -6.68
N THR A 355 59.16 20.48 -6.28
CA THR A 355 60.56 20.83 -6.59
C THR A 355 61.13 19.79 -7.53
N THR A 356 61.64 20.23 -8.68
CA THR A 356 62.25 19.35 -9.68
C THR A 356 63.76 19.26 -9.47
N ALA A 357 64.35 18.10 -9.74
CA ALA A 357 65.80 17.99 -9.87
C ALA A 357 66.27 18.56 -11.21
N THR A 358 67.56 18.89 -11.31
CA THR A 358 68.18 19.28 -12.59
C THR A 358 68.13 18.17 -13.64
N THR A 359 67.94 16.92 -13.21
CA THR A 359 67.78 15.72 -14.04
C THR A 359 66.33 15.32 -14.29
N THR A 360 65.36 16.06 -13.76
CA THR A 360 63.93 15.77 -13.99
C THR A 360 63.63 15.88 -15.49
N PRO A 361 63.08 14.83 -16.13
CA PRO A 361 62.84 14.84 -17.57
C PRO A 361 61.85 15.94 -17.97
N GLN A 362 62.02 16.48 -19.18
CA GLN A 362 61.05 17.42 -19.74
C GLN A 362 59.76 16.70 -20.12
N GLY A 363 58.63 17.39 -20.00
CA GLY A 363 57.33 16.80 -20.24
C GLY A 363 56.20 17.48 -19.50
N THR A 364 55.02 16.90 -19.66
CA THR A 364 53.77 17.33 -19.02
C THR A 364 53.29 16.22 -18.10
N TYR A 365 53.20 16.51 -16.81
CA TYR A 365 52.85 15.55 -15.76
C TYR A 365 51.52 15.93 -15.13
N ARG A 366 50.59 14.97 -15.06
CA ARG A 366 49.31 15.14 -14.35
C ARG A 366 49.50 14.71 -12.90
N LEU A 367 49.36 15.66 -12.00
CA LEU A 367 49.43 15.42 -10.56
C LEU A 367 48.01 15.27 -10.01
N THR A 368 47.77 14.19 -9.27
CA THR A 368 46.51 13.96 -8.55
C THR A 368 46.73 14.29 -7.08
N ILE A 369 46.06 15.33 -6.60
CA ILE A 369 46.10 15.77 -5.22
C ILE A 369 44.91 15.13 -4.51
N THR A 370 45.16 14.44 -3.40
CA THR A 370 44.14 13.78 -2.59
C THR A 370 44.09 14.42 -1.22
N GLY A 371 42.90 14.85 -0.79
CA GLY A 371 42.61 15.28 0.57
C GLY A 371 41.79 14.22 1.29
N THR A 372 42.22 13.85 2.50
CA THR A 372 41.57 12.81 3.31
C THR A 372 41.22 13.34 4.71
N SER A 373 40.00 13.08 5.17
CA SER A 373 39.56 13.38 6.54
C SER A 373 38.77 12.19 7.08
N GLY A 374 39.41 11.35 7.90
CA GLY A 374 38.82 10.08 8.35
C GLY A 374 38.51 9.16 7.17
N ARG A 375 37.22 8.85 6.97
CA ARG A 375 36.72 8.03 5.84
C ARG A 375 36.45 8.82 4.55
N PHE A 376 36.47 10.15 4.61
CA PHE A 376 36.19 10.99 3.43
C PHE A 376 37.47 11.20 2.64
N SER A 377 37.39 11.06 1.32
CA SER A 377 38.51 11.23 0.39
C SER A 377 38.03 11.93 -0.88
N HIS A 378 38.67 13.03 -1.24
CA HIS A 378 38.38 13.80 -2.45
C HIS A 378 39.67 14.15 -3.18
N THR A 379 39.58 14.28 -4.50
CA THR A 379 40.74 14.59 -5.35
C THR A 379 40.53 15.84 -6.18
N THR A 380 41.64 16.48 -6.54
CA THR A 380 41.70 17.52 -7.57
C THR A 380 42.97 17.31 -8.41
N GLN A 381 43.00 17.82 -9.63
CA GLN A 381 44.09 17.58 -10.58
C GLN A 381 44.76 18.89 -11.00
N VAL A 382 46.09 18.86 -11.06
CA VAL A 382 46.91 19.95 -11.60
C VAL A 382 47.94 19.40 -12.58
N THR A 383 48.43 20.26 -13.47
CA THR A 383 49.45 19.91 -14.47
C THR A 383 50.77 20.59 -14.16
N LEU A 384 51.85 19.82 -14.12
CA LEU A 384 53.22 20.33 -14.05
C LEU A 384 53.87 20.18 -15.43
N VAL A 385 54.33 21.29 -15.99
CA VAL A 385 55.09 21.30 -17.25
C VAL A 385 56.56 21.58 -16.91
N THR A 386 57.44 20.65 -17.26
CA THR A 386 58.88 20.82 -17.08
C THR A 386 59.53 21.14 -18.41
N PHE A 387 60.14 22.32 -18.55
CA PHE A 387 60.68 22.83 -19.80
C PHE A 387 61.98 23.62 -19.58
N LEU A 388 62.95 23.52 -20.49
CA LEU A 388 64.14 24.38 -20.47
C LEU A 388 63.87 25.65 -21.29
N PHE A 389 63.88 26.82 -20.65
CA PHE A 389 63.94 28.08 -21.41
C PHE A 389 65.25 28.12 -22.21
N PRO A 390 65.22 28.44 -23.51
CA PRO A 390 66.45 28.63 -24.27
C PRO A 390 67.26 29.77 -23.62
N ARG A 391 68.53 29.52 -23.32
CA ARG A 391 69.45 30.58 -22.89
C ARG A 391 69.49 31.62 -24.01
N LEU A 392 69.12 32.87 -23.72
CA LEU A 392 69.48 33.99 -24.59
C LEU A 392 71.01 34.07 -24.63
N PRO A 393 71.64 34.17 -25.82
CA PRO A 393 73.08 34.32 -25.91
C PRO A 393 73.51 35.60 -25.19
N GLN A 394 74.47 35.48 -24.27
CA GLN A 394 75.13 36.65 -23.69
C GLN A 394 76.03 37.27 -24.76
N VAL A 395 75.83 38.57 -25.01
CA VAL A 395 76.64 39.42 -25.91
C VAL A 395 77.91 39.83 -25.19
#